data_AF-A0AB39ZDH9-F1
#
_entry.id   AF-A0AB39ZDH9-F1
#
_cell.length_a   1.000
_cell.length_b   1.000
_cell.length_c   1.000
_cell.angle_alpha   90.00
_cell.angle_beta   90.00
_cell.angle_gamma   90.00
#
_symmetry.space_group_name_H-M   'P 1'
#
loop_
_entity.id
_entity.type
_entity.pdbx_description
1 polymer ?
#
loop_
_entity_poly.entity_id
_entity_poly.type
_entity_poly.pdbx_seq_one_letter_code
_entity_poly.pdbx_strand_id
1 'polypeptide(L)'
;MARILDSWLWVLRKIRLHYDVIGQIALLCLLVLGVLDYGYFFHGWDLLWWRQMVLQEEITPLSVLLHIGGVKVAIILVLTMWSYTRQAAEKRLQRNHDMPITQVRKRYCRFLIMRLLASLDKLIQHHPRMEDFLERHKDFADAVELFRWEARKLFERTDLQLCLPLHEVLPVENQQEKDLLHQGYGEKLHRLRELDIHMMVYEN
;
A
#
# COMPACT_ATOMS: atom_id res chain seq x y z
N MET A 1 30.23 6.50 -2.57
CA MET A 1 29.36 6.36 -1.39
C MET A 1 27.87 6.62 -1.69
N ALA A 2 27.51 7.61 -2.50
CA ALA A 2 26.10 7.91 -2.86
C ALA A 2 25.34 6.71 -3.46
N ARG A 3 25.93 5.98 -4.42
CA ARG A 3 25.29 4.80 -5.05
C ARG A 3 24.94 3.66 -4.08
N ILE A 4 25.70 3.50 -2.99
CA ILE A 4 25.44 2.46 -1.98
C ILE A 4 24.23 2.89 -1.15
N LEU A 5 24.19 4.16 -0.72
CA LEU A 5 23.05 4.72 0.00
C LEU A 5 21.75 4.64 -0.82
N ASP A 6 21.79 4.95 -2.11
CA ASP A 6 20.61 4.88 -2.99
C ASP A 6 20.10 3.43 -3.16
N SER A 7 21.03 2.46 -3.28
CA SER A 7 20.67 1.05 -3.37
C SER A 7 20.04 0.52 -2.08
N TRP A 8 20.57 0.90 -0.91
CA TRP A 8 20.01 0.53 0.38
C TRP A 8 18.65 1.19 0.64
N LEU A 9 18.48 2.46 0.24
CA LEU A 9 17.18 3.15 0.28
C LEU A 9 16.14 2.44 -0.59
N TRP A 10 16.52 1.97 -1.78
CA TRP A 10 15.64 1.24 -2.67
C TRP A 10 15.20 -0.10 -2.08
N VAL A 11 16.12 -0.86 -1.48
CA VAL A 11 15.82 -2.14 -0.80
C VAL A 11 14.93 -1.90 0.42
N LEU A 12 15.24 -0.90 1.26
CA LEU A 12 14.42 -0.55 2.41
C LEU A 12 13.01 -0.11 2.01
N ARG A 13 12.88 0.63 0.90
CA ARG A 13 11.58 1.03 0.34
C ARG A 13 10.78 -0.18 -0.13
N LYS A 14 11.42 -1.17 -0.75
CA LYS A 14 10.80 -2.44 -1.14
C LYS A 14 10.34 -3.26 0.06
N ILE A 15 11.18 -3.37 1.10
CA ILE A 15 10.82 -4.06 2.34
C ILE A 15 9.64 -3.35 3.01
N ARG A 16 9.65 -2.01 3.09
CA ARG A 16 8.56 -1.21 3.66
C ARG A 16 7.25 -1.35 2.88
N LEU A 17 7.32 -1.44 1.55
CA LEU A 17 6.15 -1.65 0.69
C LEU A 17 5.48 -2.99 0.97
N HIS A 18 6.26 -4.03 1.30
CA HIS A 18 5.78 -5.39 1.50
C HIS A 18 5.81 -5.86 2.95
N TYR A 19 6.03 -4.97 3.92
CA TYR A 19 6.24 -5.33 5.33
C TYR A 19 5.06 -6.12 5.91
N ASP A 20 3.83 -5.77 5.56
CA ASP A 20 2.63 -6.46 6.03
C ASP A 20 2.56 -7.91 5.50
N VAL A 21 2.89 -8.10 4.22
CA VAL A 21 2.95 -9.44 3.59
C VAL A 21 4.09 -10.27 4.20
N ILE A 22 5.27 -9.67 4.38
CA ILE A 22 6.42 -10.32 5.01
C ILE A 22 6.08 -10.72 6.45
N GLY A 23 5.40 -9.84 7.20
CA GLY A 23 4.95 -10.08 8.56
C GLY A 23 3.94 -11.23 8.64
N GLN A 24 2.96 -11.27 7.73
CA GLN A 24 1.99 -12.36 7.64
C GLN A 24 2.64 -13.70 7.32
N ILE A 25 3.60 -13.73 6.37
CA ILE A 25 4.36 -14.94 6.04
C ILE A 25 5.19 -15.39 7.24
N ALA A 26 5.90 -14.47 7.92
CA ALA A 26 6.69 -14.79 9.09
C ALA A 26 5.83 -15.36 10.23
N LEU A 27 4.67 -14.77 10.47
CA LEU A 27 3.72 -15.24 11.48
C LEU A 27 3.16 -16.63 11.12
N LEU A 28 2.86 -16.89 9.86
CA LEU A 28 2.45 -18.20 9.37
C LEU A 28 3.56 -19.24 9.55
N CYS A 29 4.81 -18.89 9.20
CA CYS A 29 5.96 -19.75 9.43
C CYS A 29 6.14 -20.09 10.92
N LEU A 30 6.02 -19.10 11.81
CA LEU A 30 6.11 -19.33 13.26
C LEU A 30 4.98 -20.23 13.77
N LEU A 31 3.76 -20.05 13.25
CA LEU A 31 2.61 -20.86 13.65
C LEU A 31 2.80 -22.31 13.20
N VAL A 32 3.24 -22.53 11.96
CA VAL A 32 3.60 -23.86 11.44
C VAL A 32 4.71 -24.48 12.28
N LEU A 33 5.78 -23.73 12.55
CA LEU A 33 6.89 -24.22 13.37
C LEU A 33 6.42 -24.62 14.78
N GLY A 34 5.55 -23.82 15.39
CA GLY A 34 4.98 -24.11 16.71
C GLY A 34 4.08 -25.35 16.72
N VAL A 35 3.30 -25.59 15.66
CA VAL A 35 2.51 -26.82 15.51
C VAL A 35 3.42 -28.04 15.36
N LEU A 36 4.49 -27.94 14.56
CA LEU A 36 5.47 -29.01 14.42
C LEU A 36 6.20 -29.29 15.75
N ASP A 37 6.64 -28.24 16.45
CA ASP A 37 7.34 -28.37 17.74
C ASP A 37 6.44 -28.97 18.82
N TYR A 38 5.17 -28.55 18.87
CA TYR A 38 4.17 -29.16 19.75
C TYR A 38 3.94 -30.64 19.42
N GLY A 39 3.77 -30.98 18.14
CA GLY A 39 3.59 -32.36 17.70
C GLY A 39 4.81 -33.24 18.00
N TYR A 40 6.01 -32.67 17.86
CA TYR A 40 7.26 -33.34 18.23
C TYR A 40 7.32 -33.61 19.74
N PHE A 41 7.07 -32.59 20.57
CA PHE A 41 7.20 -32.70 22.02
C PHE A 41 6.13 -33.60 22.67
N PHE A 42 4.86 -33.49 22.27
CA PHE A 42 3.76 -34.23 22.88
C PHE A 42 3.50 -35.60 22.27
N HIS A 43 3.73 -35.75 20.95
CA HIS A 43 3.37 -36.98 20.23
C HIS A 43 4.58 -37.71 19.64
N GLY A 44 5.80 -37.16 19.80
CA GLY A 44 7.01 -37.78 19.24
C GLY A 44 6.98 -37.82 17.72
N TRP A 45 6.24 -36.93 17.06
CA TRP A 45 6.08 -36.86 15.61
C TRP A 45 7.36 -36.32 14.94
N ASP A 46 8.39 -37.14 14.92
CA ASP A 46 9.63 -36.86 14.22
C ASP A 46 9.47 -37.10 12.70
N LEU A 47 10.41 -36.62 11.89
CA LEU A 47 10.42 -36.83 10.43
C LEU A 47 10.26 -38.31 10.04
N LEU A 48 10.77 -39.22 10.87
CA LEU A 48 10.62 -40.67 10.67
C LEU A 48 9.18 -41.14 10.84
N TRP A 49 8.41 -40.54 11.76
CA TRP A 49 6.99 -40.84 11.96
C TRP A 49 6.17 -40.39 10.75
N TRP A 50 6.42 -39.17 10.25
CA TRP A 50 5.79 -38.67 9.02
C TRP A 50 6.11 -39.53 7.81
N ARG A 51 7.39 -39.95 7.67
CA ARG A 51 7.81 -40.89 6.63
C ARG A 51 7.07 -42.21 6.73
N GLN A 52 6.87 -42.73 7.93
CA GLN A 52 6.21 -44.01 8.16
C GLN A 52 4.70 -43.95 7.89
N MET A 53 4.04 -42.83 8.22
CA MET A 53 2.65 -42.56 7.84
C MET A 53 2.48 -42.54 6.31
N VAL A 54 3.35 -41.80 5.59
CA VAL A 54 3.32 -41.75 4.12
C VAL A 54 3.58 -43.12 3.47
N LEU A 55 4.34 -43.99 4.13
CA LEU A 55 4.64 -45.35 3.68
C LEU A 55 3.56 -46.38 4.04
N GLN A 56 2.81 -46.17 5.13
CA GLN A 56 1.73 -47.06 5.57
C GLN A 56 0.41 -46.77 4.89
N GLU A 57 0.19 -45.53 4.46
CA GLU A 57 -1.05 -45.14 3.83
C GLU A 57 -1.00 -45.53 2.35
N GLU A 58 -1.88 -46.46 1.93
CA GLU A 58 -2.15 -46.68 0.52
C GLU A 58 -2.83 -45.43 -0.01
N ILE A 59 -2.02 -44.48 -0.47
CA ILE A 59 -2.45 -43.20 -1.02
C ILE A 59 -3.26 -43.49 -2.28
N THR A 60 -4.57 -43.71 -2.09
CA THR A 60 -5.50 -43.87 -3.20
C THR A 60 -5.56 -42.54 -3.95
N PRO A 61 -5.51 -42.55 -5.29
CA PRO A 61 -5.50 -41.33 -6.08
C PRO A 61 -6.72 -40.42 -5.81
N LEU A 62 -7.81 -41.01 -5.32
CA LEU A 62 -9.02 -40.32 -4.89
C LEU A 62 -8.82 -39.50 -3.60
N SER A 63 -8.06 -40.01 -2.62
CA SER A 63 -7.71 -39.29 -1.39
C SER A 63 -6.84 -38.07 -1.68
N VAL A 64 -5.85 -38.21 -2.57
CA VAL A 64 -5.01 -37.10 -3.04
C VAL A 64 -5.83 -36.04 -3.74
N LEU A 65 -6.74 -36.46 -4.63
CA LEU A 65 -7.61 -35.53 -5.35
C LEU A 65 -8.52 -34.76 -4.39
N LEU A 66 -9.05 -35.44 -3.37
CA LEU A 66 -9.88 -34.83 -2.33
C LEU A 66 -9.10 -33.81 -1.49
N HIS A 67 -7.86 -34.13 -1.12
CA HIS A 67 -6.98 -33.21 -0.38
C HIS A 67 -6.60 -31.99 -1.21
N ILE A 68 -6.23 -32.17 -2.48
CA ILE A 68 -5.94 -31.05 -3.39
C ILE A 68 -7.20 -30.19 -3.59
N GLY A 69 -8.37 -30.81 -3.77
CA GLY A 69 -9.65 -30.11 -3.89
C GLY A 69 -9.99 -29.33 -2.62
N GLY A 70 -9.88 -29.96 -1.46
CA GLY A 70 -10.13 -29.35 -0.15
C GLY A 70 -9.20 -28.18 0.14
N VAL A 71 -7.90 -28.32 -0.12
CA VAL A 71 -6.93 -27.23 0.03
C VAL A 71 -7.26 -26.07 -0.91
N LYS A 72 -7.60 -26.34 -2.18
CA LYS A 72 -8.01 -25.29 -3.12
C LYS A 72 -9.25 -24.54 -2.64
N VAL A 73 -10.28 -25.27 -2.19
CA VAL A 73 -11.52 -24.66 -1.67
C VAL A 73 -11.24 -23.84 -0.41
N ALA A 74 -10.41 -24.34 0.50
CA ALA A 74 -10.00 -23.62 1.71
C ALA A 74 -9.25 -22.32 1.37
N ILE A 75 -8.31 -22.36 0.42
CA ILE A 75 -7.58 -21.17 -0.04
C ILE A 75 -8.55 -20.14 -0.64
N ILE A 76 -9.48 -20.57 -1.50
CA ILE A 76 -10.48 -19.69 -2.09
C ILE A 76 -11.37 -19.06 -1.01
N LEU A 77 -11.83 -19.85 -0.03
CA LEU A 77 -12.63 -19.37 1.10
C LEU A 77 -11.87 -18.33 1.96
N VAL A 78 -10.60 -18.60 2.27
CA VAL A 78 -9.77 -17.65 3.02
C VAL A 78 -9.57 -16.35 2.24
N LEU A 79 -9.25 -16.43 0.94
CA LEU A 79 -9.05 -15.25 0.10
C LEU A 79 -10.33 -14.44 -0.08
N THR A 80 -11.47 -15.10 -0.27
CA THR A 80 -12.77 -14.44 -0.38
C THR A 80 -13.16 -13.78 0.93
N MET A 81 -13.05 -14.48 2.05
CA MET A 81 -13.32 -13.93 3.38
C MET A 81 -12.41 -12.73 3.68
N TRP A 82 -11.12 -12.84 3.36
CA TRP A 82 -10.15 -11.75 3.49
C TRP A 82 -10.53 -10.51 2.64
N SER A 83 -10.93 -10.73 1.39
CA SER A 83 -11.41 -9.67 0.50
C SER A 83 -12.63 -8.95 1.06
N TYR A 84 -13.62 -9.71 1.55
CA TYR A 84 -14.82 -9.14 2.17
C TYR A 84 -14.48 -8.35 3.45
N THR A 85 -13.60 -8.87 4.31
CA THR A 85 -13.18 -8.15 5.53
C THR A 85 -12.43 -6.87 5.19
N ARG A 86 -11.60 -6.88 4.15
CA ARG A 86 -10.87 -5.69 3.70
C ARG A 86 -11.82 -4.63 3.13
N GLN A 87 -12.76 -5.00 2.27
CA GLN A 87 -13.75 -4.07 1.75
C GLN A 87 -14.67 -3.51 2.85
N ALA A 88 -15.05 -4.33 3.83
CA ALA A 88 -15.83 -3.87 4.97
C ALA A 88 -15.03 -2.91 5.88
N ALA A 89 -13.74 -3.17 6.09
CA ALA A 89 -12.84 -2.27 6.82
C ALA A 89 -12.63 -0.95 6.09
N GLU A 90 -12.46 -0.97 4.76
CA GLU A 90 -12.35 0.23 3.93
C GLU A 90 -13.63 1.06 3.96
N LYS A 91 -14.81 0.43 3.84
CA LYS A 91 -16.12 1.12 3.99
C LYS A 91 -16.33 1.69 5.39
N ARG A 92 -15.88 1.00 6.46
CA ARG A 92 -15.95 1.53 7.83
C ARG A 92 -15.00 2.71 8.03
N LEU A 93 -13.82 2.70 7.42
CA LEU A 93 -12.88 3.82 7.44
C LEU A 93 -13.48 5.05 6.73
N GLN A 94 -14.22 4.81 5.64
CA GLN A 94 -14.94 5.84 4.89
C GLN A 94 -16.13 6.39 5.70
N ARG A 95 -16.77 5.56 6.54
CA ARG A 95 -17.89 5.94 7.41
C ARG A 95 -17.47 6.61 8.73
N ASN A 96 -16.18 6.69 9.05
CA ASN A 96 -15.67 7.55 10.13
C ASN A 96 -15.66 9.02 9.69
N HIS A 97 -16.86 9.51 9.36
CA HIS A 97 -17.18 10.80 8.75
C HIS A 97 -17.21 11.98 9.74
N ASP A 98 -16.60 11.85 10.91
CA ASP A 98 -16.44 12.96 11.87
C ASP A 98 -15.02 13.55 11.83
N MET A 99 -14.38 13.52 10.67
CA MET A 99 -13.06 14.14 10.52
C MET A 99 -13.24 15.66 10.41
N PRO A 100 -12.65 16.47 11.32
CA PRO A 100 -12.84 17.91 11.31
C PRO A 100 -12.30 18.52 10.01
N ILE A 101 -12.95 19.59 9.55
CA ILE A 101 -12.66 20.30 8.29
C ILE A 101 -11.15 20.58 8.11
N THR A 102 -10.46 20.96 9.20
CA THR A 102 -9.02 21.25 9.21
C THR A 102 -8.17 20.01 8.91
N GLN A 103 -8.56 18.83 9.38
CA GLN A 103 -7.85 17.59 9.12
C GLN A 103 -8.05 17.11 7.67
N VAL A 104 -9.25 17.29 7.11
CA VAL A 104 -9.53 16.96 5.70
C VAL A 104 -8.65 17.80 4.77
N ARG A 105 -8.59 19.12 5.00
CA ARG A 105 -7.72 20.01 4.22
C ARG A 105 -6.24 19.65 4.38
N LYS A 106 -5.77 19.42 5.61
CA LYS A 106 -4.39 19.00 5.86
C LYS A 106 -4.04 17.67 5.18
N ARG A 107 -4.95 16.69 5.19
CA ARG A 107 -4.78 15.40 4.52
C ARG A 107 -4.68 15.58 3.00
N TYR A 108 -5.56 16.39 2.42
CA TYR A 108 -5.56 16.69 0.99
C TYR A 108 -4.29 17.42 0.54
N CYS A 109 -3.88 18.46 1.27
CA CYS A 109 -2.61 19.17 1.04
C CYS A 109 -1.41 18.21 1.05
N ARG A 110 -1.37 17.35 2.08
CA ARG A 110 -0.33 16.34 2.22
C ARG A 110 -0.33 15.37 1.03
N PHE A 111 -1.50 14.89 0.61
CA PHE A 111 -1.65 13.99 -0.53
C PHE A 111 -1.16 14.62 -1.85
N LEU A 112 -1.54 15.87 -2.13
CA LEU A 112 -1.10 16.60 -3.33
C LEU A 112 0.42 16.69 -3.42
N ILE A 113 1.08 17.06 -2.31
CA ILE A 113 2.54 17.17 -2.27
C ILE A 113 3.22 15.80 -2.38
N MET A 114 2.67 14.74 -1.77
CA MET A 114 3.21 13.39 -1.97
C MET A 114 3.16 12.97 -3.43
N ARG A 115 2.07 13.27 -4.14
CA ARG A 115 1.93 12.94 -5.56
C ARG A 115 2.93 13.71 -6.42
N LEU A 116 3.15 14.98 -6.12
CA LEU A 116 4.13 15.83 -6.80
C LEU A 116 5.58 15.37 -6.53
N LEU A 117 5.89 15.00 -5.29
CA LEU A 117 7.20 14.43 -4.94
C LEU A 117 7.44 13.12 -5.68
N ALA A 118 6.42 12.28 -5.82
CA ALA A 118 6.52 11.03 -6.55
C ALA A 118 6.75 11.24 -8.06
N SER A 119 6.14 12.26 -8.68
CA SER A 119 6.43 12.59 -10.08
C SER A 119 7.83 13.18 -10.26
N LEU A 120 8.30 13.99 -9.32
CA LEU A 120 9.69 14.50 -9.32
C LEU A 120 10.72 13.37 -9.17
N ASP A 121 10.46 12.40 -8.29
CA ASP A 121 11.35 11.26 -8.07
C ASP A 121 11.47 10.39 -9.34
N LYS A 122 10.36 10.21 -10.08
CA LYS A 122 10.36 9.54 -11.39
C LYS A 122 11.21 10.26 -12.44
N LEU A 123 11.22 11.60 -12.42
CA LEU A 123 12.07 12.40 -13.31
C LEU A 123 13.55 12.20 -13.00
N ILE A 124 13.94 12.16 -11.71
CA ILE A 124 15.33 12.14 -11.26
C ILE A 124 15.97 10.75 -11.28
N GLN A 125 15.25 9.70 -10.87
CA GLN A 125 15.86 8.38 -10.59
C GLN A 125 16.28 7.57 -11.83
N HIS A 126 15.82 7.91 -13.04
CA HIS A 126 16.10 7.13 -14.24
C HIS A 126 17.19 7.81 -15.10
N HIS A 127 18.38 7.20 -15.19
CA HIS A 127 19.47 7.65 -16.09
C HIS A 127 19.04 7.58 -17.57
N PRO A 128 19.38 8.55 -18.44
CA PRO A 128 18.57 8.80 -19.63
C PRO A 128 19.20 8.31 -20.93
N ARG A 129 18.38 7.72 -21.81
CA ARG A 129 18.38 8.14 -23.22
C ARG A 129 17.63 9.47 -23.29
N MET A 130 18.08 10.39 -24.14
CA MET A 130 17.50 11.74 -24.25
C MET A 130 16.02 11.75 -24.64
N GLU A 131 15.60 10.77 -25.45
CA GLU A 131 14.19 10.60 -25.86
C GLU A 131 13.28 10.35 -24.65
N ASP A 132 13.70 9.47 -23.73
CA ASP A 132 12.95 9.17 -22.50
C ASP A 132 12.90 10.35 -21.53
N PHE A 133 13.86 11.28 -21.60
CA PHE A 133 13.89 12.45 -20.71
C PHE A 133 12.83 13.48 -21.11
N LEU A 134 12.62 13.69 -22.41
CA LEU A 134 11.66 14.67 -22.91
C LEU A 134 10.21 14.24 -22.61
N GLU A 135 9.92 12.95 -22.76
CA GLU A 135 8.64 12.35 -22.36
C GLU A 135 8.42 12.48 -20.85
N ARG A 136 9.42 12.13 -20.03
CA ARG A 136 9.33 12.27 -18.55
C ARG A 136 9.19 13.72 -18.09
N HIS A 137 9.83 14.67 -18.78
CA HIS A 137 9.67 16.09 -18.47
C HIS A 137 8.26 16.56 -18.79
N LYS A 138 7.68 16.10 -19.91
CA LYS A 138 6.28 16.36 -20.25
C LYS A 138 5.33 15.77 -19.20
N ASP A 139 5.53 14.50 -18.82
CA ASP A 139 4.73 13.86 -17.75
C ASP A 139 4.82 14.62 -16.43
N PHE A 140 6.00 15.15 -16.10
CA PHE A 140 6.19 15.96 -14.91
C PHE A 140 5.48 17.32 -15.04
N ALA A 141 5.54 17.97 -16.19
CA ALA A 141 4.82 19.21 -16.46
C ALA A 141 3.30 19.02 -16.34
N ASP A 142 2.76 17.95 -16.93
CA ASP A 142 1.34 17.57 -16.81
C ASP A 142 0.96 17.31 -15.34
N ALA A 143 1.85 16.67 -14.56
CA ALA A 143 1.64 16.46 -13.13
C ALA A 143 1.65 17.77 -12.33
N VAL A 144 2.47 18.75 -12.71
CA VAL A 144 2.51 20.09 -12.10
C VAL A 144 1.24 20.87 -12.44
N GLU A 145 0.77 20.81 -13.68
CA GLU A 145 -0.49 21.44 -14.07
C GLU A 145 -1.68 20.84 -13.32
N LEU A 146 -1.74 19.52 -13.22
CA LEU A 146 -2.76 18.82 -12.46
C LEU A 146 -2.68 19.17 -10.97
N PHE A 147 -1.47 19.27 -10.40
CA PHE A 147 -1.26 19.74 -9.02
C PHE A 147 -1.82 21.16 -8.84
N ARG A 148 -1.49 22.09 -9.73
CA ARG A 148 -1.98 23.48 -9.66
C ARG A 148 -3.50 23.54 -9.76
N TRP A 149 -4.09 22.79 -10.69
CA TRP A 149 -5.55 22.71 -10.86
C TRP A 149 -6.25 22.19 -9.61
N GLU A 150 -5.75 21.10 -9.04
CA GLU A 150 -6.32 20.51 -7.82
C GLU A 150 -6.07 21.36 -6.58
N ALA A 151 -4.90 22.00 -6.46
CA ALA A 151 -4.58 22.90 -5.36
C ALA A 151 -5.45 24.17 -5.37
N ARG A 152 -5.84 24.68 -6.56
CA ARG A 152 -6.80 25.80 -6.67
C ARG A 152 -8.14 25.48 -6.01
N LYS A 153 -8.63 24.24 -6.07
CA LYS A 153 -9.87 23.82 -5.38
C LYS A 153 -9.80 24.01 -3.85
N LEU A 154 -8.60 24.13 -3.28
CA LEU A 154 -8.41 24.41 -1.86
C LEU A 154 -8.70 25.87 -1.49
N PHE A 155 -8.58 26.80 -2.44
CA PHE A 155 -8.67 28.25 -2.25
C PHE A 155 -9.87 28.86 -2.98
N GLU A 156 -10.15 28.38 -4.19
CA GLU A 156 -11.25 28.80 -5.05
C GLU A 156 -12.30 27.68 -5.12
N ARG A 157 -13.38 27.84 -4.34
CA ARG A 157 -14.52 26.91 -4.37
C ARG A 157 -15.64 27.50 -5.20
N THR A 158 -16.21 26.68 -6.08
CA THR A 158 -17.43 27.04 -6.83
C THR A 158 -18.65 26.99 -5.90
N ASP A 159 -19.70 27.76 -6.19
CA ASP A 159 -20.93 27.82 -5.38
C ASP A 159 -21.56 26.42 -5.16
N LEU A 160 -21.54 25.56 -6.18
CA LEU A 160 -21.97 24.16 -6.10
C LEU A 160 -21.15 23.32 -5.11
N GLN A 161 -19.87 23.65 -4.92
CA GLN A 161 -18.97 22.95 -4.00
C GLN A 161 -19.10 23.43 -2.55
N LEU A 162 -19.76 24.57 -2.31
CA LEU A 162 -20.07 25.03 -0.96
C LEU A 162 -21.20 24.21 -0.30
N CYS A 163 -22.09 23.66 -1.13
CA CYS A 163 -23.20 22.81 -0.68
C CYS A 163 -22.80 21.36 -0.40
N LEU A 164 -21.62 20.93 -0.88
CA LEU A 164 -21.13 19.56 -0.75
C LEU A 164 -20.21 19.43 0.48
N PRO A 165 -20.20 18.27 1.16
CA PRO A 165 -19.29 18.05 2.25
C PRO A 165 -17.83 18.03 1.76
N LEU A 166 -16.92 18.59 2.57
CA LEU A 166 -15.53 18.84 2.16
C LEU A 166 -14.78 17.61 1.64
N HIS A 167 -15.12 16.43 2.14
CA HIS A 167 -14.46 15.17 1.75
C HIS A 167 -14.86 14.69 0.35
N GLU A 168 -16.00 15.13 -0.17
CA GLU A 168 -16.42 14.89 -1.56
C GLU A 168 -15.77 15.92 -2.51
N VAL A 169 -15.61 17.16 -2.04
CA VAL A 169 -14.97 18.25 -2.81
C VAL A 169 -13.46 18.08 -2.92
N LEU A 170 -12.83 17.56 -1.86
CA LEU A 170 -11.39 17.28 -1.77
C LEU A 170 -11.15 15.77 -1.72
N PRO A 171 -11.39 15.04 -2.83
CA PRO A 171 -11.27 13.60 -2.84
C PRO A 171 -9.80 13.19 -2.65
N VAL A 172 -9.57 12.26 -1.71
CA VAL A 172 -8.29 11.59 -1.54
C VAL A 172 -8.50 10.11 -1.84
N GLU A 173 -7.85 9.62 -2.88
CA GLU A 173 -7.87 8.19 -3.20
C GLU A 173 -7.12 7.40 -2.13
N ASN A 174 -7.87 6.69 -1.28
CA ASN A 174 -7.32 5.97 -0.12
C ASN A 174 -6.22 4.98 -0.51
N GLN A 175 -6.36 4.28 -1.64
CA GLN A 175 -5.36 3.30 -2.09
C GLN A 175 -4.07 4.01 -2.53
N GLN A 176 -4.19 5.07 -3.34
CA GLN A 176 -3.04 5.85 -3.79
C GLN A 176 -2.33 6.55 -2.63
N GLU A 177 -3.07 7.10 -1.66
CA GLU A 177 -2.47 7.70 -0.46
C GLU A 177 -1.70 6.66 0.36
N LYS A 178 -2.26 5.47 0.56
CA LYS A 178 -1.57 4.37 1.25
C LYS A 178 -0.28 3.99 0.53
N ASP A 179 -0.31 3.86 -0.79
CA ASP A 179 0.87 3.49 -1.58
C ASP A 179 1.97 4.56 -1.47
N LEU A 180 1.60 5.86 -1.51
CA LEU A 180 2.52 6.98 -1.32
C LEU A 180 3.11 7.02 0.10
N LEU A 181 2.29 6.72 1.11
CA LEU A 181 2.71 6.60 2.51
C LEU A 181 3.69 5.43 2.70
N HIS A 182 3.39 4.26 2.12
CA HIS A 182 4.29 3.10 2.14
C HIS A 182 5.62 3.40 1.44
N GLN A 183 5.60 4.21 0.39
CA GLN A 183 6.80 4.69 -0.29
C GLN A 183 7.58 5.75 0.51
N GLY A 184 7.10 6.17 1.68
CA GLY A 184 7.80 7.05 2.61
C GLY A 184 7.64 8.56 2.35
N TYR A 185 6.80 8.97 1.39
CA TYR A 185 6.64 10.40 1.06
C TYR A 185 5.99 11.22 2.18
N GLY A 186 5.31 10.58 3.14
CA GLY A 186 4.59 11.27 4.21
C GLY A 186 5.44 11.78 5.38
N GLU A 187 6.63 11.21 5.60
CA GLU A 187 7.39 11.41 6.85
C GLU A 187 7.88 12.85 7.04
N LYS A 188 8.17 13.55 5.93
CA LYS A 188 8.69 14.93 5.97
C LYS A 188 7.59 15.99 5.84
N LEU A 189 6.34 15.58 5.65
CA LEU A 189 5.22 16.49 5.35
C LEU A 189 4.40 16.90 6.58
N HIS A 190 4.83 16.56 7.80
CA HIS A 190 4.12 16.93 9.02
C HIS A 190 4.06 18.45 9.27
N ARG A 191 5.05 19.19 8.76
CA ARG A 191 5.19 20.65 8.89
C ARG A 191 4.60 21.45 7.72
N LEU A 192 4.09 20.77 6.69
CA LEU A 192 3.51 21.42 5.52
C LEU A 192 2.30 22.26 5.95
N ARG A 193 2.33 23.56 5.63
CA ARG A 193 1.21 24.49 5.84
C ARG A 193 0.47 24.71 4.53
N GLU A 194 -0.81 25.04 4.63
CA GLU A 194 -1.62 25.41 3.46
C GLU A 194 -1.04 26.62 2.73
N LEU A 195 -0.42 27.55 3.47
CA LEU A 195 0.26 28.72 2.92
C LEU A 195 1.45 28.34 2.01
N ASP A 196 2.15 27.24 2.32
CA ASP A 196 3.26 26.80 1.48
C ASP A 196 2.77 26.32 0.11
N ILE A 197 1.57 25.71 0.05
CA ILE A 197 0.91 25.35 -1.21
C ILE A 197 0.38 26.58 -1.93
N HIS A 198 -0.16 27.55 -1.19
CA HIS A 198 -0.65 28.80 -1.78
C HIS A 198 0.47 29.53 -2.54
N MET A 199 1.66 29.66 -1.93
CA MET A 199 2.83 30.25 -2.59
C MET A 199 3.19 29.46 -3.86
N MET A 200 3.18 28.13 -3.82
CA MET A 200 3.48 27.31 -5.01
C MET A 200 2.47 27.45 -6.18
N VAL A 201 1.24 27.89 -5.90
CA VAL A 201 0.18 28.04 -6.92
C VAL A 201 0.14 29.45 -7.49
N TYR A 202 0.32 30.48 -6.64
CA TYR A 202 0.05 31.87 -7.00
C TYR A 202 1.29 32.78 -7.02
N GLU A 203 2.37 32.42 -6.34
CA GLU A 203 3.64 33.16 -6.42
C GLU A 203 4.55 32.46 -7.45
N ASN A 204 4.62 33.03 -8.65
CA ASN A 204 5.65 32.73 -9.66
C ASN A 204 6.77 33.76 -9.55
#